data_AF-A0A921GML6-F1
#
_entry.id   AF-A0A921GML6-F1
#
_cell.length_a   1.000
_cell.length_b   1.000
_cell.length_c   1.000
_cell.angle_alpha   90.00
_cell.angle_beta   90.00
_cell.angle_gamma   90.00
#
_symmetry.space_group_name_H-M   'P 1'
#
loop_
_entity.id
_entity.type
_entity.pdbx_description
1 polymer ?
#
loop_
_entity_poly.entity_id
_entity_poly.type
_entity_poly.pdbx_seq_one_letter_code
_entity_poly.pdbx_strand_id
1 'polypeptide(L)'
;MQTMPCGGEPSTCSPTPDGFLGEPEYDAGVALRDHQQLLDDLERRDPGAARRRHAALVARTAQRLALDPDRITAWAHLERVTTGIHLRSLGWASEGESWLRTARLLLL
;
A
#
# COMPACT_ATOMS: atom_id res chain seq x y z
N MET A 1 20.77 1.52 -30.36
CA MET A 1 22.00 0.96 -29.73
C MET A 1 21.72 0.89 -28.24
N GLN A 2 21.45 -0.23 -27.55
CA GLN A 2 21.29 -1.66 -27.86
C GLN A 2 20.17 -2.18 -26.95
N THR A 3 19.30 -3.05 -27.47
CA THR A 3 18.37 -3.88 -26.69
C THR A 3 19.11 -5.12 -26.20
N MET A 4 19.13 -5.39 -24.88
CA MET A 4 19.48 -6.72 -24.36
C MET A 4 18.23 -7.60 -24.31
N PRO A 5 18.31 -8.88 -24.71
CA PRO A 5 17.17 -9.79 -24.60
C PRO A 5 17.09 -10.38 -23.19
N CYS A 6 15.88 -10.54 -22.68
CA CYS A 6 15.61 -11.38 -21.52
C CYS A 6 16.20 -12.78 -21.76
N GLY A 7 17.14 -13.19 -20.92
CA GLY A 7 17.63 -14.56 -20.85
C GLY A 7 16.49 -15.51 -20.47
N GLY A 8 16.43 -16.64 -21.16
CA GLY A 8 15.25 -17.49 -21.24
C GLY A 8 14.95 -18.34 -20.01
N GLU A 9 13.68 -18.29 -19.60
CA GLU A 9 12.75 -19.41 -19.34
C GLU A 9 11.32 -18.83 -19.45
N PRO A 10 10.29 -19.60 -19.84
CA PRO A 10 8.94 -19.08 -20.02
C PRO A 10 8.25 -18.96 -18.66
N SER A 11 8.74 -18.08 -17.80
CA SER A 11 7.98 -17.63 -16.64
C SER A 11 7.16 -16.41 -17.08
N THR A 12 5.84 -16.53 -16.95
CA THR A 12 4.81 -15.55 -17.29
C THR A 12 5.18 -14.15 -16.82
N CYS A 13 5.77 -13.36 -17.71
CA CYS A 13 5.93 -11.93 -17.54
C CYS A 13 4.55 -11.31 -17.80
N SER A 14 3.76 -11.10 -16.75
CA SER A 14 2.60 -10.20 -16.87
C SER A 14 3.15 -8.82 -17.20
N PRO A 15 2.82 -8.24 -18.37
CA PRO A 15 3.35 -6.94 -18.74
C PRO A 15 2.73 -5.87 -17.84
N THR A 16 3.53 -5.27 -16.97
CA THR A 16 3.23 -3.92 -16.50
C THR A 16 3.51 -2.99 -17.68
N PRO A 17 2.57 -2.13 -18.12
CA PRO A 17 2.85 -1.17 -19.18
C PRO A 17 3.95 -0.26 -18.65
N ASP A 18 5.13 -0.37 -19.24
CA ASP A 18 6.35 0.40 -18.95
C ASP A 18 6.94 0.28 -17.54
N GLY A 19 6.42 -0.63 -16.70
CA GLY A 19 6.92 -1.04 -15.39
C GLY A 19 7.66 0.04 -14.59
N PHE A 20 6.95 0.79 -13.74
CA PHE A 20 7.59 1.64 -12.75
C PHE A 20 8.65 0.81 -11.99
N LEU A 21 9.93 1.14 -12.17
CA LEU A 21 11.05 0.52 -11.46
C LEU A 21 11.11 1.10 -10.04
N GLY A 22 10.08 0.80 -9.26
CA GLY A 22 9.98 1.14 -7.85
C GLY A 22 10.65 0.11 -6.97
N GLU A 23 10.78 0.46 -5.70
CA GLU A 23 11.12 -0.52 -4.66
C GLU A 23 10.00 -1.57 -4.56
N PRO A 24 10.30 -2.88 -4.43
CA PRO A 24 9.25 -3.90 -4.30
C PRO A 24 8.28 -3.65 -3.13
N GLU A 25 8.74 -2.98 -2.06
CA GLU A 25 7.91 -2.56 -0.93
C GLU A 25 6.87 -1.50 -1.28
N TYR A 26 7.10 -0.75 -2.36
CA TYR A 26 6.11 0.19 -2.91
C TYR A 26 4.85 -0.56 -3.34
N ASP A 27 4.99 -1.60 -4.17
CA ASP A 27 3.86 -2.38 -4.68
C ASP A 27 3.10 -3.07 -3.54
N ALA A 28 3.82 -3.61 -2.57
CA ALA A 28 3.22 -4.15 -1.35
C ALA A 28 2.49 -3.08 -0.53
N GLY A 29 3.07 -1.88 -0.41
CA GLY A 29 2.45 -0.73 0.26
C GLY A 29 1.16 -0.28 -0.42
N VAL A 30 1.16 -0.18 -1.75
CA VAL A 30 -0.02 0.11 -2.58
C VAL A 30 -1.11 -0.95 -2.36
N ALA A 31 -0.77 -2.24 -2.41
CA ALA A 31 -1.74 -3.31 -2.17
C ALA A 31 -2.34 -3.26 -0.75
N LEU A 32 -1.55 -2.87 0.26
CA LEU A 32 -2.03 -2.72 1.63
C LEU A 32 -2.85 -1.45 1.86
N ARG A 33 -2.68 -0.40 1.05
CA ARG A 33 -3.52 0.81 1.08
C ARG A 33 -5.00 0.46 0.92
N ASP A 34 -5.32 -0.44 0.00
CA ASP A 34 -6.70 -0.78 -0.40
C ASP A 34 -7.57 -1.38 0.73
N HIS A 35 -6.96 -1.73 1.87
CA HIS A 35 -7.69 -2.21 3.05
C HIS A 35 -8.28 -1.07 3.92
N GLN A 36 -8.23 0.19 3.47
CA GLN A 36 -8.67 1.36 4.27
C GLN A 36 -10.06 1.20 4.88
N GLN A 37 -11.07 0.85 4.09
CA GLN A 37 -12.45 0.70 4.59
C GLN A 37 -12.56 -0.41 5.65
N LEU A 38 -11.89 -1.55 5.43
CA LEU A 38 -11.84 -2.64 6.41
C LEU A 38 -11.21 -2.17 7.73
N LEU A 39 -10.12 -1.42 7.66
CA LEU A 39 -9.42 -0.94 8.84
C LEU A 39 -10.29 0.04 9.64
N ASP A 40 -10.96 0.98 8.97
CA ASP A 40 -11.87 1.92 9.63
C ASP A 40 -13.05 1.20 10.28
N ASP A 41 -13.61 0.18 9.62
CA ASP A 41 -14.69 -0.63 10.15
C ASP A 41 -14.27 -1.41 11.40
N LEU A 42 -13.06 -1.95 11.40
CA LEU A 42 -12.50 -2.64 12.57
C LEU A 42 -12.29 -1.68 13.74
N GLU A 43 -11.72 -0.50 13.48
CA GLU A 43 -11.47 0.49 14.53
C GLU A 43 -12.76 0.98 15.20
N ARG A 44 -13.83 1.19 14.41
CA ARG A 44 -15.13 1.61 14.97
C ARG A 44 -15.74 0.57 15.90
N ARG A 45 -15.43 -0.72 15.73
CA ARG A 45 -15.96 -1.82 16.54
C ARG A 45 -15.10 -2.13 17.75
N ASP A 46 -13.79 -2.02 17.59
CA ASP A 46 -12.79 -2.38 18.61
C ASP A 46 -11.58 -1.44 18.49
N PRO A 47 -11.42 -0.47 19.41
CA PRO A 47 -10.29 0.44 19.40
C PRO A 47 -8.93 -0.28 19.35
N GLY A 48 -8.08 0.16 18.43
CA GLY A 48 -6.77 -0.44 18.14
C GLY A 48 -6.81 -1.71 17.28
N ALA A 49 -8.00 -2.23 16.91
CA ALA A 49 -8.10 -3.40 16.05
C ALA A 49 -7.54 -3.12 14.64
N ALA A 50 -7.69 -1.89 14.13
CA ALA A 50 -7.11 -1.51 12.84
C ALA A 50 -5.58 -1.64 12.86
N ARG A 51 -4.93 -1.16 13.91
CA ARG A 51 -3.46 -1.23 14.05
C ARG A 51 -2.98 -2.66 14.14
N ARG A 52 -3.61 -3.48 15.00
CA ARG A 52 -3.29 -4.91 15.13
C ARG A 52 -3.47 -5.62 13.78
N ARG A 53 -4.57 -5.33 13.07
CA ARG A 53 -4.86 -5.92 11.76
C ARG A 53 -3.84 -5.50 10.70
N HIS A 54 -3.49 -4.22 10.65
CA HIS A 54 -2.50 -3.67 9.72
C HIS A 54 -1.12 -4.26 9.95
N ALA A 55 -0.64 -4.28 11.20
CA ALA A 55 0.63 -4.91 11.56
C ALA A 55 0.68 -6.39 11.15
N ALA A 56 -0.41 -7.13 11.34
CA ALA A 56 -0.51 -8.52 10.90
C ALA A 56 -0.53 -8.67 9.36
N LEU A 57 -1.08 -7.71 8.61
CA LEU A 57 -1.01 -7.70 7.14
C LEU A 57 0.41 -7.44 6.66
N VAL A 58 1.07 -6.43 7.23
CA VAL A 58 2.47 -6.10 6.91
C VAL A 58 3.37 -7.29 7.18
N ALA A 59 3.33 -7.86 8.40
CA ALA A 59 4.19 -8.97 8.78
C ALA A 59 4.03 -10.18 7.85
N ARG A 60 2.78 -10.54 7.49
CA ARG A 60 2.52 -11.65 6.55
C ARG A 60 2.97 -11.34 5.12
N THR A 61 2.86 -10.09 4.69
CA THR A 61 3.27 -9.66 3.35
C THR A 61 4.80 -9.67 3.25
N ALA A 62 5.47 -9.03 4.22
CA ALA A 62 6.92 -9.04 4.38
C ALA A 62 7.49 -10.46 4.38
N GLN A 63 6.89 -11.37 5.17
CA GLN A 63 7.32 -12.77 5.22
C GLN A 63 7.16 -13.50 3.88
N ARG A 64 6.03 -13.32 3.20
CA ARG A 64 5.74 -14.03 1.94
C ARG A 64 6.58 -13.54 0.77
N LEU A 65 6.91 -12.25 0.76
CA LEU A 65 7.62 -11.61 -0.34
C LEU A 65 9.11 -11.39 -0.01
N ALA A 66 9.57 -11.78 1.19
CA ALA A 66 10.92 -11.53 1.69
C ALA A 66 11.32 -10.04 1.61
N LEU A 67 10.43 -9.16 2.09
CA LEU A 67 10.56 -7.70 2.03
C LEU A 67 10.69 -7.07 3.42
N ASP A 68 11.18 -5.83 3.49
CA ASP A 68 11.28 -5.08 4.73
C ASP A 68 9.90 -4.59 5.23
N PRO A 69 9.43 -5.04 6.40
CA PRO A 69 8.13 -4.64 6.94
C PRO A 69 8.02 -3.14 7.25
N ASP A 70 9.12 -2.47 7.62
CA ASP A 70 9.11 -1.05 7.95
C ASP A 70 8.97 -0.21 6.67
N ARG A 71 9.65 -0.61 5.59
CA ARG A 71 9.47 0.01 4.26
C ARG A 71 8.06 -0.20 3.72
N ILE A 72 7.50 -1.41 3.82
CA ILE A 72 6.11 -1.68 3.42
C ILE A 72 5.16 -0.76 4.19
N THR A 73 5.36 -0.63 5.50
CA THR A 73 4.54 0.23 6.36
C THR A 73 4.63 1.70 5.93
N ALA A 74 5.84 2.18 5.67
CA ALA A 74 6.08 3.55 5.21
C ALA A 74 5.38 3.83 3.87
N TRP A 75 5.52 2.93 2.88
CA TRP A 75 4.86 3.05 1.59
C TRP A 75 3.33 2.99 1.71
N ALA A 76 2.78 2.04 2.48
CA ALA A 76 1.34 1.96 2.70
C ALA A 76 0.78 3.22 3.40
N HIS A 77 1.56 3.85 4.28
CA HIS A 77 1.17 5.12 4.90
C HIS A 77 1.19 6.26 3.88
N LEU A 78 2.30 6.42 3.16
CA LEU A 78 2.46 7.48 2.16
C LEU A 78 1.35 7.40 1.10
N GLU A 79 1.04 6.19 0.62
CA GLU A 79 0.00 5.93 -0.36
C GLU A 79 -1.41 6.32 0.12
N ARG A 80 -1.73 6.15 1.41
CA ARG A 80 -3.00 6.66 1.97
C ARG A 80 -3.02 8.18 2.03
N VAL A 81 -1.89 8.81 2.38
CA VAL A 81 -1.77 10.27 2.44
C VAL A 81 -1.89 10.90 1.06
N THR A 82 -1.15 10.40 0.08
CA THR A 82 -1.17 10.91 -1.29
C THR A 82 -2.54 10.72 -1.92
N THR A 83 -3.18 9.57 -1.72
CA THR A 83 -4.56 9.31 -2.15
C THR A 83 -5.53 10.31 -1.53
N GLY A 84 -5.44 10.54 -0.21
CA GLY A 84 -6.28 11.50 0.49
C GLY A 84 -6.13 12.93 -0.03
N ILE A 85 -4.89 13.40 -0.22
CA ILE A 85 -4.59 14.73 -0.78
C ILE A 85 -5.12 14.85 -2.22
N HIS A 86 -4.88 13.82 -3.05
CA HIS A 86 -5.30 13.81 -4.44
C HIS A 86 -6.83 13.88 -4.57
N LEU A 87 -7.57 13.07 -3.81
CA LEU A 87 -9.05 13.11 -3.80
C LEU A 87 -9.57 14.49 -3.39
N ARG A 88 -8.99 15.12 -2.37
CA ARG A 88 -9.36 16.49 -1.99
C ARG A 88 -9.08 17.50 -3.10
N SER A 89 -7.96 17.37 -3.83
CA SER A 89 -7.66 18.25 -4.97
C SER A 89 -8.66 18.13 -6.12
N LEU A 90 -9.30 16.96 -6.26
CA LEU A 90 -10.35 16.71 -7.25
C LEU A 90 -11.75 17.13 -6.78
N GLY A 91 -11.89 17.68 -5.56
CA GLY A 91 -13.17 18.11 -4.97
C GLY A 91 -13.86 17.06 -4.08
N TRP A 92 -13.26 15.88 -3.88
CA TRP A 92 -13.81 14.78 -3.07
C TRP A 92 -13.38 14.92 -1.61
N ALA A 93 -13.89 15.97 -0.95
CA ALA A 93 -13.40 16.39 0.36
C ALA A 93 -13.63 15.33 1.46
N SER A 94 -14.81 14.73 1.52
CA SER A 94 -15.19 13.71 2.52
C SER A 94 -14.37 12.44 2.39
N GLU A 95 -14.23 11.94 1.16
CA GLU A 95 -13.51 10.72 0.82
C GLU A 95 -12.04 10.91 1.13
N GLY A 96 -11.44 12.01 0.68
CA GLY A 96 -10.05 12.31 0.95
C GLY A 96 -9.76 12.47 2.45
N GLU A 97 -10.67 13.07 3.23
CA GLU A 97 -10.53 13.13 4.69
C GLU A 97 -10.61 11.75 5.35
N SER A 98 -11.42 10.82 4.82
CA SER A 98 -11.46 9.43 5.30
C SER A 98 -10.08 8.77 5.19
N TRP A 99 -9.41 8.91 4.04
CA TRP A 99 -8.07 8.37 3.81
C TRP A 99 -7.03 8.94 4.77
N LEU A 100 -7.02 10.26 4.97
CA LEU A 100 -6.09 10.94 5.87
C LEU A 100 -6.30 10.52 7.34
N ARG A 101 -7.55 10.30 7.73
CA ARG A 101 -7.90 9.82 9.08
C ARG A 101 -7.35 8.42 9.34
N THR A 102 -7.53 7.49 8.42
CA THR A 102 -6.95 6.13 8.52
C THR A 102 -5.42 6.19 8.55
N ALA A 103 -4.80 7.04 7.71
CA ALA A 103 -3.36 7.22 7.71
C ALA A 103 -2.84 7.68 9.09
N ARG A 104 -3.51 8.65 9.72
CA ARG A 104 -3.20 9.13 11.07
C ARG A 104 -3.44 8.08 12.14
N LEU A 105 -4.52 7.31 12.03
CA LEU A 105 -4.85 6.24 12.97
C LEU A 105 -3.72 5.23 13.10
N LEU A 106 -3.02 4.93 12.00
CA LEU A 106 -1.97 3.90 11.92
C LEU A 106 -0.55 4.41 12.23
N LEU A 107 -0.34 5.71 12.42
CA LEU A 107 0.96 6.30 12.79
C LEU A 107 1.26 6.24 14.30
N LEU A 108 0.20 6.25 15.10
CA LEU A 108 0.24 6.32 16.57
C LEU A 108 0.11 4.92 17.17
#